data_AF-A0A2G3K3E0-F1
#
_entry.id   AF-A0A2G3K3E0-F1
#
_cell.length_a   1.000
_cell.length_b   1.000
_cell.length_c   1.000
_cell.angle_alpha   90.00
_cell.angle_beta   90.00
_cell.angle_gamma   90.00
#
_symmetry.space_group_name_H-M   'P 1'
#
loop_
_entity.id
_entity.type
_entity.pdbx_description
1 polymer ?
#
loop_
_entity_poly.entity_id
_entity_poly.type
_entity_poly.pdbx_seq_one_letter_code
_entity_poly.pdbx_strand_id
1 'polypeptide(L)'
;MSETVTKPKRDLTIVELQHAATRLGVTLAAIQAVNAVETNGPGFLRDGRPVILYERHVMYRRLKQAGKDADAYVLQCPHVVNPLRGGYLGGASEHDRLALAQAIDSDCALESCSWGKFQMMGFHWRALGYKSAVHFAELMAQSEIHHLSAFETFVMSDAKLHAALRAYNWAEFARLYNGPTYKMNRYDEKLASAYARFVKGPTSPRPPAPPPPPKPHRPRQVVEVAVKLDRGQA
;
A
#
# COMPACT_ATOMS: atom_id res chain seq x y z
N MET A 1 -4.99 1.70 -37.78
CA MET A 1 -5.12 2.01 -36.35
C MET A 1 -4.61 0.79 -35.61
N SER A 2 -3.45 0.87 -34.96
CA SER A 2 -2.86 -0.27 -34.25
C SER A 2 -3.68 -0.58 -33.01
N GLU A 3 -4.33 -1.76 -33.00
CA GLU A 3 -4.85 -2.36 -31.79
C GLU A 3 -3.69 -2.58 -30.82
N THR A 4 -3.69 -1.85 -29.71
CA THR A 4 -2.87 -2.18 -28.56
C THR A 4 -3.36 -3.51 -28.02
N VAL A 5 -2.62 -4.59 -28.30
CA VAL A 5 -2.81 -5.89 -27.67
C VAL A 5 -2.58 -5.71 -26.17
N THR A 6 -3.65 -5.52 -25.41
CA THR A 6 -3.61 -5.53 -23.95
C THR A 6 -3.21 -6.93 -23.52
N LYS A 7 -1.97 -7.09 -23.02
CA LYS A 7 -1.52 -8.35 -22.42
C LYS A 7 -2.50 -8.78 -21.31
N PRO A 8 -2.84 -10.07 -21.21
CA PRO A 8 -3.91 -10.56 -20.34
C PRO A 8 -3.63 -10.30 -18.85
N LYS A 9 -4.73 -10.28 -18.08
CA LYS A 9 -4.78 -10.36 -16.61
C LYS A 9 -4.11 -11.67 -16.16
N ARG A 10 -2.78 -11.63 -16.00
CA ARG A 10 -1.96 -12.78 -15.63
C ARG A 10 -1.32 -12.57 -14.27
N ASP A 11 -1.05 -13.68 -13.61
CA ASP A 11 -0.34 -13.70 -12.34
C ASP A 11 1.06 -13.10 -12.48
N LEU A 12 1.54 -12.50 -11.39
CA LEU A 12 2.92 -12.04 -11.28
C LEU A 12 3.91 -13.19 -11.53
N THR A 13 4.85 -12.95 -12.44
CA THR A 13 5.94 -13.88 -12.72
C THR A 13 7.09 -13.69 -11.74
N ILE A 14 7.92 -14.72 -11.58
CA ILE A 14 9.13 -14.64 -10.77
C ILE A 14 10.09 -13.53 -11.25
N VAL A 15 10.12 -13.25 -12.55
CA VAL A 15 10.94 -12.18 -13.15
C VAL A 15 10.44 -10.80 -12.69
N GLU A 16 9.13 -10.59 -12.64
CA GLU A 16 8.53 -9.34 -12.15
C GLU A 16 8.79 -9.13 -10.66
N LEU A 17 8.66 -10.20 -9.85
CA LEU A 17 9.01 -10.15 -8.43
C LEU A 17 10.51 -9.89 -8.23
N GLN A 18 11.39 -10.44 -9.09
CA GLN A 18 12.83 -10.20 -9.04
C GLN A 18 13.17 -8.75 -9.40
N HIS A 19 12.50 -8.16 -10.39
CA HIS A 19 12.68 -6.74 -10.70
C HIS A 19 12.24 -5.84 -9.53
N ALA A 20 11.12 -6.16 -8.88
CA ALA A 20 10.69 -5.43 -7.70
C ALA A 20 11.69 -5.56 -6.53
N ALA A 21 12.23 -6.76 -6.32
CA ALA A 21 13.27 -7.00 -5.31
C ALA A 21 14.51 -6.13 -5.57
N THR A 22 14.97 -6.06 -6.83
CA THR A 22 16.08 -5.19 -7.23
C THR A 22 15.78 -3.72 -6.98
N ARG A 23 14.59 -3.23 -7.39
CA ARG A 23 14.20 -1.83 -7.18
C ARG A 23 14.12 -1.47 -5.70
N LEU A 24 13.55 -2.34 -4.88
CA LEU A 24 13.44 -2.15 -3.43
C LEU A 24 14.76 -2.44 -2.68
N GLY A 25 15.79 -2.96 -3.33
CA GLY A 25 17.07 -3.28 -2.70
C GLY A 25 16.95 -4.38 -1.66
N VAL A 26 16.13 -5.40 -1.94
CA VAL A 26 15.90 -6.58 -1.08
C VAL A 26 16.06 -7.89 -1.87
N THR A 27 15.99 -9.02 -1.19
CA THR A 27 16.04 -10.34 -1.84
C THR A 27 14.72 -10.70 -2.48
N LEU A 28 14.75 -11.55 -3.52
CA LEU A 28 13.55 -12.13 -4.12
C LEU A 28 12.67 -12.83 -3.07
N ALA A 29 13.30 -13.55 -2.14
CA ALA A 29 12.61 -14.22 -1.04
C ALA A 29 11.80 -13.26 -0.16
N ALA A 30 12.25 -12.01 0.04
CA ALA A 30 11.49 -11.01 0.80
C ALA A 30 10.24 -10.57 0.05
N ILE A 31 10.36 -10.29 -1.25
CA ILE A 31 9.20 -9.94 -2.08
C ILE A 31 8.23 -11.12 -2.21
N GLN A 32 8.74 -12.34 -2.35
CA GLN A 32 7.90 -13.55 -2.33
C GLN A 32 7.21 -13.77 -0.99
N ALA A 33 7.85 -13.44 0.13
CA ALA A 33 7.24 -13.52 1.45
C ALA A 33 6.09 -12.52 1.60
N VAL A 34 6.32 -11.25 1.24
CA VAL A 34 5.28 -10.21 1.23
C VAL A 34 4.14 -10.62 0.29
N ASN A 35 4.46 -11.01 -0.94
CA ASN A 35 3.50 -11.49 -1.94
C ASN A 35 2.81 -12.81 -1.55
N ALA A 36 3.24 -13.53 -0.52
CA ALA A 36 2.55 -14.72 -0.04
C ALA A 36 1.65 -14.42 1.17
N VAL A 37 1.98 -13.38 1.95
CA VAL A 37 1.30 -13.06 3.21
C VAL A 37 0.29 -11.92 3.06
N GLU A 38 0.64 -10.89 2.30
CA GLU A 38 -0.26 -9.78 2.02
C GLU A 38 -1.37 -10.17 1.03
N THR A 39 -1.20 -11.31 0.36
CA THR A 39 -2.16 -11.80 -0.63
C THR A 39 -3.05 -12.84 0.03
N ASN A 40 -4.32 -12.52 0.22
CA ASN A 40 -5.35 -13.52 0.54
C ASN A 40 -5.73 -14.39 -0.69
N GLY A 41 -5.00 -14.30 -1.80
CA GLY A 41 -5.27 -15.04 -3.03
C GLY A 41 -4.88 -14.27 -4.32
N PRO A 42 -5.59 -14.51 -5.44
CA PRO A 42 -5.34 -13.81 -6.70
C PRO A 42 -5.66 -12.31 -6.58
N GLY A 43 -4.99 -11.47 -7.37
CA GLY A 43 -5.30 -10.04 -7.46
C GLY A 43 -6.60 -9.73 -8.20
N PHE A 44 -7.19 -10.73 -8.84
CA PHE A 44 -8.45 -10.64 -9.59
C PHE A 44 -9.44 -11.72 -9.17
N LEU A 45 -10.72 -11.37 -9.17
CA LEU A 45 -11.83 -12.28 -9.02
C LEU A 45 -11.99 -13.15 -10.28
N ARG A 46 -12.82 -14.20 -10.19
CA ARG A 46 -13.10 -15.10 -11.33
C ARG A 46 -13.76 -14.38 -12.51
N ASP A 47 -14.50 -13.31 -12.25
CA ASP A 47 -15.11 -12.46 -13.28
C ASP A 47 -14.13 -11.44 -13.88
N GLY A 48 -12.86 -11.47 -13.46
CA GLY A 48 -11.80 -10.61 -13.96
C GLY A 48 -11.77 -9.21 -13.35
N ARG A 49 -12.66 -8.84 -12.43
CA ARG A 49 -12.52 -7.57 -11.68
C ARG A 49 -11.40 -7.69 -10.65
N PRO A 50 -10.67 -6.60 -10.32
CA PRO A 50 -9.67 -6.65 -9.27
C PRO A 50 -10.32 -7.03 -7.94
N VAL A 51 -9.61 -7.78 -7.10
CA VAL A 51 -10.02 -8.00 -5.71
C VAL A 51 -10.02 -6.64 -5.00
N ILE A 52 -11.10 -6.36 -4.29
CA ILE A 52 -11.22 -5.13 -3.51
C ILE A 52 -11.78 -5.40 -2.12
N LEU A 53 -11.53 -4.48 -1.20
CA LEU A 53 -12.28 -4.36 0.05
C LEU A 53 -12.73 -2.91 0.21
N TYR A 54 -14.04 -2.71 0.33
CA TYR A 54 -14.63 -1.39 0.48
C TYR A 54 -14.79 -1.02 1.97
N GLU A 55 -14.25 0.13 2.36
CA GLU A 55 -14.18 0.60 3.74
C GLU A 55 -15.18 1.72 3.99
N ARG A 56 -16.40 1.39 4.46
CA ARG A 56 -17.48 2.35 4.75
C ARG A 56 -17.08 3.49 5.71
N HIS A 57 -16.11 3.23 6.59
CA HIS A 57 -15.56 4.20 7.53
C HIS A 57 -14.49 5.10 6.93
N VAL A 58 -13.85 4.68 5.84
CA VAL A 58 -13.04 5.58 5.01
C VAL A 58 -13.97 6.47 4.19
N MET A 59 -15.05 5.93 3.61
CA MET A 59 -16.03 6.73 2.86
C MET A 59 -16.63 7.84 3.70
N TYR A 60 -17.06 7.54 4.93
CA TYR A 60 -17.51 8.56 5.88
C TYR A 60 -16.50 9.70 6.04
N ARG A 61 -15.21 9.36 6.25
CA ARG A 61 -14.14 10.36 6.40
C ARG A 61 -13.89 11.15 5.11
N ARG A 62 -13.92 10.50 3.95
CA ARG A 62 -13.72 11.15 2.64
C ARG A 62 -14.84 12.12 2.30
N LEU A 63 -16.10 11.73 2.53
CA LEU A 63 -17.25 12.63 2.37
C LEU A 63 -17.13 13.86 3.27
N LYS A 64 -16.77 13.70 4.56
CA LYS A 64 -16.54 14.84 5.46
C LYS A 64 -15.42 15.75 4.96
N GLN A 65 -14.31 15.19 4.49
CA GLN A 65 -13.18 15.96 3.93
C GLN A 65 -13.55 16.70 2.64
N ALA A 66 -14.47 16.15 1.84
CA ALA A 66 -15.02 16.77 0.65
C ALA A 66 -16.14 17.79 0.94
N GLY A 67 -16.43 18.09 2.22
CA GLY A 67 -17.48 19.03 2.61
C GLY A 67 -18.91 18.49 2.41
N LYS A 68 -19.08 17.18 2.25
CA LYS A 68 -20.40 16.53 2.09
C LYS A 68 -21.00 16.16 3.45
N ASP A 69 -22.34 16.11 3.51
CA ASP A 69 -23.07 15.69 4.70
C ASP A 69 -23.03 14.15 4.86
N ALA A 70 -21.90 13.66 5.36
CA ALA A 70 -21.73 12.23 5.60
C ALA A 70 -22.71 11.67 6.63
N ASP A 71 -23.19 12.49 7.59
CA ASP A 71 -24.11 12.01 8.64
C ASP A 71 -25.49 11.71 8.08
N ALA A 72 -25.98 12.51 7.12
CA ALA A 72 -27.19 12.20 6.37
C ALA A 72 -27.07 10.85 5.63
N TYR A 73 -25.93 10.56 5.02
CA TYR A 73 -25.70 9.28 4.33
C TYR A 73 -25.57 8.08 5.28
N VAL A 74 -25.14 8.28 6.53
CA VAL A 74 -25.18 7.20 7.55
C VAL A 74 -26.62 6.76 7.80
N LEU A 75 -27.57 7.69 7.83
CA LEU A 75 -28.99 7.38 8.04
C LEU A 75 -29.62 6.69 6.82
N GLN A 76 -29.22 7.09 5.60
CA GLN A 76 -29.81 6.57 4.36
C GLN A 76 -29.19 5.21 3.95
N CYS A 77 -27.88 5.05 4.07
CA CYS A 77 -27.15 3.89 3.57
C CYS A 77 -26.00 3.45 4.52
N PRO A 78 -26.31 2.99 5.75
CA PRO A 78 -25.31 2.66 6.77
C PRO A 78 -24.37 1.49 6.42
N HIS A 79 -24.70 0.72 5.37
CA HIS A 79 -23.86 -0.36 4.85
C HIS A 79 -22.74 0.16 3.93
N VAL A 80 -22.91 1.37 3.37
CA VAL A 80 -21.95 2.05 2.48
C VAL A 80 -21.24 3.19 3.19
N VAL A 81 -21.91 3.93 4.08
CA VAL A 81 -21.31 5.04 4.83
C VAL A 81 -21.55 4.82 6.32
N ASN A 82 -20.48 4.70 7.11
CA ASN A 82 -20.61 4.53 8.56
C ASN A 82 -19.31 4.93 9.26
N PRO A 83 -19.31 5.70 10.36
CA PRO A 83 -18.08 5.99 11.10
C PRO A 83 -17.40 4.73 11.67
N LEU A 84 -18.14 3.64 11.87
CA LEU A 84 -17.62 2.36 12.34
C LEU A 84 -17.16 1.47 11.19
N ARG A 85 -16.01 0.81 11.37
CA ARG A 85 -15.47 -0.18 10.43
C ARG A 85 -16.41 -1.39 10.25
N GLY A 86 -16.17 -2.19 9.22
CA GLY A 86 -16.95 -3.42 8.96
C GLY A 86 -18.01 -3.28 7.88
N GLY A 87 -19.00 -4.18 7.93
CA GLY A 87 -20.01 -4.33 6.87
C GLY A 87 -19.47 -5.01 5.61
N TYR A 88 -18.33 -5.70 5.72
CA TYR A 88 -17.70 -6.43 4.62
C TYR A 88 -18.57 -7.61 4.19
N LEU A 89 -18.83 -7.72 2.90
CA LEU A 89 -19.47 -8.86 2.26
C LEU A 89 -18.44 -9.80 1.62
N GLY A 90 -17.31 -9.24 1.16
CA GLY A 90 -16.22 -9.97 0.54
C GLY A 90 -16.49 -10.38 -0.91
N GLY A 91 -15.41 -10.72 -1.62
CA GLY A 91 -15.47 -11.21 -3.00
C GLY A 91 -16.12 -10.21 -3.97
N ALA A 92 -16.96 -10.74 -4.87
CA ALA A 92 -17.66 -9.94 -5.87
C ALA A 92 -18.64 -8.91 -5.27
N SER A 93 -19.21 -9.18 -4.09
CA SER A 93 -20.18 -8.29 -3.46
C SER A 93 -19.58 -7.00 -2.91
N GLU A 94 -18.25 -6.91 -2.78
CA GLU A 94 -17.60 -5.62 -2.48
C GLU A 94 -17.72 -4.63 -3.65
N HIS A 95 -17.80 -5.12 -4.89
CA HIS A 95 -18.03 -4.25 -6.06
C HIS A 95 -19.45 -3.70 -6.09
N ASP A 96 -20.43 -4.43 -5.56
CA ASP A 96 -21.80 -3.93 -5.42
C ASP A 96 -21.84 -2.78 -4.41
N ARG A 97 -21.13 -2.93 -3.27
CA ARG A 97 -20.96 -1.86 -2.28
C ARG A 97 -20.25 -0.65 -2.86
N LEU A 98 -19.19 -0.86 -3.64
CA LEU A 98 -18.46 0.21 -4.31
C LEU A 98 -19.36 0.95 -5.31
N ALA A 99 -20.15 0.24 -6.11
CA ALA A 99 -21.06 0.85 -7.07
C ALA A 99 -22.11 1.75 -6.38
N LEU A 100 -22.68 1.30 -5.26
CA LEU A 100 -23.58 2.12 -4.44
C LEU A 100 -22.87 3.36 -3.88
N ALA A 101 -21.62 3.23 -3.43
CA ALA A 101 -20.82 4.34 -2.96
C ALA A 101 -20.52 5.37 -4.06
N GLN A 102 -20.21 4.90 -5.28
CA GLN A 102 -19.91 5.76 -6.42
C GLN A 102 -21.12 6.58 -6.87
N ALA A 103 -22.35 6.10 -6.62
CA ALA A 103 -23.57 6.88 -6.85
C ALA A 103 -23.71 8.08 -5.89
N ILE A 104 -23.05 8.04 -4.72
CA ILE A 104 -22.99 9.16 -3.76
C ILE A 104 -21.87 10.13 -4.13
N ASP A 105 -20.67 9.59 -4.30
CA ASP A 105 -19.49 10.32 -4.74
C ASP A 105 -18.44 9.35 -5.28
N SER A 106 -18.12 9.46 -6.58
CA SER A 106 -17.22 8.52 -7.24
C SER A 106 -15.79 8.57 -6.70
N ASP A 107 -15.22 9.76 -6.51
CA ASP A 107 -13.84 9.90 -6.05
C ASP A 107 -13.70 9.40 -4.61
N CYS A 108 -14.57 9.84 -3.70
CA CYS A 108 -14.57 9.38 -2.31
C CYS A 108 -14.74 7.86 -2.22
N ALA A 109 -15.60 7.26 -3.06
CA ALA A 109 -15.83 5.83 -3.08
C ALA A 109 -14.58 5.04 -3.51
N LEU A 110 -13.93 5.46 -4.60
CA LEU A 110 -12.70 4.82 -5.10
C LEU A 110 -11.54 4.99 -4.12
N GLU A 111 -11.44 6.16 -3.48
CA GLU A 111 -10.49 6.44 -2.42
C GLU A 111 -10.69 5.55 -1.18
N SER A 112 -11.93 5.12 -0.93
CA SER A 112 -12.34 4.34 0.24
C SER A 112 -12.24 2.83 0.05
N CYS A 113 -11.56 2.40 -1.00
CA CYS A 113 -11.44 1.02 -1.40
C CYS A 113 -9.97 0.60 -1.43
N SER A 114 -9.61 -0.58 -0.91
CA SER A 114 -8.31 -1.21 -1.16
C SER A 114 -8.38 -2.05 -2.43
N TRP A 115 -7.28 -2.07 -3.19
CA TRP A 115 -7.27 -2.64 -4.53
C TRP A 115 -6.18 -3.67 -4.73
N GLY A 116 -6.57 -4.75 -5.40
CA GLY A 116 -5.68 -5.76 -5.94
C GLY A 116 -4.93 -6.58 -4.90
N LYS A 117 -3.88 -7.24 -5.37
CA LYS A 117 -3.11 -8.24 -4.65
C LYS A 117 -2.50 -7.75 -3.34
N PHE A 118 -2.04 -6.49 -3.32
CA PHE A 118 -1.39 -5.87 -2.16
C PHE A 118 -2.34 -4.97 -1.35
N GLN A 119 -3.64 -4.96 -1.69
CA GLN A 119 -4.67 -4.19 -0.99
C GLN A 119 -4.31 -2.72 -0.78
N MET A 120 -3.79 -2.08 -1.84
CA MET A 120 -3.40 -0.67 -1.80
C MET A 120 -4.63 0.22 -1.71
N MET A 121 -4.71 1.07 -0.67
CA MET A 121 -5.85 1.98 -0.49
C MET A 121 -5.89 3.05 -1.57
N GLY A 122 -7.07 3.26 -2.16
CA GLY A 122 -7.29 4.19 -3.27
C GLY A 122 -6.94 5.63 -2.92
N PHE A 123 -7.13 6.06 -1.66
CA PHE A 123 -6.76 7.41 -1.23
C PHE A 123 -5.26 7.72 -1.30
N HIS A 124 -4.40 6.72 -1.51
CA HIS A 124 -2.98 6.94 -1.74
C HIS A 124 -2.67 7.40 -3.17
N TRP A 125 -3.65 7.43 -4.09
CA TRP A 125 -3.42 7.73 -5.51
C TRP A 125 -2.51 8.95 -5.72
N ARG A 126 -2.74 10.04 -4.98
CA ARG A 126 -1.96 11.28 -5.15
C ARG A 126 -0.53 11.14 -4.64
N ALA A 127 -0.36 10.52 -3.47
CA ALA A 127 0.95 10.29 -2.87
C ALA A 127 1.80 9.32 -3.72
N LEU A 128 1.14 8.40 -4.43
CA LEU A 128 1.76 7.44 -5.34
C LEU A 128 1.92 7.98 -6.78
N GLY A 129 1.59 9.25 -7.02
CA GLY A 129 1.83 9.90 -8.33
C GLY A 129 0.81 9.59 -9.43
N TYR A 130 -0.35 9.01 -9.09
CA TYR A 130 -1.45 8.84 -10.04
C TYR A 130 -2.17 10.17 -10.28
N LYS A 131 -2.86 10.28 -11.43
CA LYS A 131 -3.59 11.50 -11.83
C LYS A 131 -4.86 11.74 -11.01
N SER A 132 -5.55 10.68 -10.60
CA SER A 132 -6.80 10.69 -9.83
C SER A 132 -7.05 9.32 -9.21
N ALA A 133 -8.05 9.22 -8.32
CA ALA A 133 -8.53 7.94 -7.78
C ALA A 133 -9.07 7.03 -8.90
N VAL A 134 -9.73 7.60 -9.91
CA VAL A 134 -10.17 6.90 -11.14
C VAL A 134 -8.98 6.29 -11.89
N HIS A 135 -7.95 7.09 -12.19
CA HIS A 135 -6.77 6.61 -12.90
C HIS A 135 -6.04 5.50 -12.12
N PHE A 136 -6.01 5.60 -10.79
CA PHE A 136 -5.48 4.53 -9.94
C PHE A 136 -6.31 3.24 -10.09
N ALA A 137 -7.63 3.31 -9.91
CA ALA A 137 -8.53 2.15 -10.02
C ALA A 137 -8.50 1.49 -11.41
N GLU A 138 -8.42 2.28 -12.48
CA GLU A 138 -8.29 1.80 -13.85
C GLU A 138 -7.01 0.98 -14.04
N LEU A 139 -5.86 1.45 -13.53
CA LEU A 139 -4.61 0.69 -13.62
C LEU A 139 -4.65 -0.57 -12.75
N MET A 140 -5.28 -0.52 -11.57
CA MET A 140 -5.51 -1.71 -10.75
C MET A 140 -6.40 -2.74 -11.46
N ALA A 141 -7.31 -2.32 -12.33
CA ALA A 141 -8.17 -3.23 -13.10
C ALA A 141 -7.47 -3.89 -14.30
N GLN A 142 -6.26 -3.44 -14.68
CA GLN A 142 -5.56 -3.91 -15.87
C GLN A 142 -4.73 -5.19 -15.62
N SER A 143 -3.89 -5.22 -14.58
CA SER A 143 -3.01 -6.38 -14.31
C SER A 143 -2.36 -6.36 -12.92
N GLU A 144 -1.85 -7.51 -12.46
CA GLU A 144 -1.18 -7.59 -11.15
C GLU A 144 0.16 -6.83 -11.14
N ILE A 145 0.78 -6.56 -12.30
CA ILE A 145 2.00 -5.73 -12.35
C ILE A 145 1.72 -4.28 -11.92
N HIS A 146 0.50 -3.77 -12.14
CA HIS A 146 0.11 -2.47 -11.59
C HIS A 146 -0.10 -2.54 -10.07
N HIS A 147 -0.63 -3.65 -9.55
CA HIS A 147 -0.73 -3.86 -8.10
C HIS A 147 0.66 -3.83 -7.45
N LEU A 148 1.62 -4.54 -8.07
CA LEU A 148 3.01 -4.57 -7.61
C LEU A 148 3.67 -3.18 -7.70
N SER A 149 3.45 -2.45 -8.80
CA SER A 149 4.01 -1.11 -8.99
C SER A 149 3.50 -0.11 -7.94
N ALA A 150 2.21 -0.19 -7.58
CA ALA A 150 1.62 0.62 -6.52
C ALA A 150 2.24 0.29 -5.15
N PHE A 151 2.38 -1.01 -4.84
CA PHE A 151 3.05 -1.48 -3.63
C PHE A 151 4.50 -0.99 -3.53
N GLU A 152 5.28 -1.12 -4.60
CA GLU A 152 6.67 -0.69 -4.63
C GLU A 152 6.80 0.82 -4.38
N THR A 153 5.98 1.62 -5.07
CA THR A 153 5.96 3.08 -4.92
C THR A 153 5.58 3.46 -3.49
N PHE A 154 4.59 2.77 -2.90
CA PHE A 154 4.17 3.01 -1.52
C PHE A 154 5.30 2.71 -0.54
N VAL A 155 5.95 1.55 -0.64
CA VAL A 155 7.07 1.19 0.21
C VAL A 155 8.22 2.20 0.06
N MET A 156 8.58 2.58 -1.17
CA MET A 156 9.64 3.56 -1.43
C MET A 156 9.30 4.96 -0.90
N SER A 157 8.02 5.33 -0.84
CA SER A 157 7.59 6.64 -0.36
C SER A 157 7.71 6.81 1.16
N ASP A 158 7.79 5.72 1.92
CA ASP A 158 7.98 5.72 3.36
C ASP A 158 9.35 5.12 3.74
N ALA A 159 10.30 6.00 4.08
CA ALA A 159 11.66 5.60 4.42
C ALA A 159 11.74 4.62 5.60
N LYS A 160 10.81 4.68 6.57
CA LYS A 160 10.78 3.76 7.71
C LYS A 160 10.26 2.39 7.30
N LEU A 161 9.18 2.36 6.51
CA LEU A 161 8.63 1.13 5.97
C LEU A 161 9.64 0.42 5.06
N HIS A 162 10.29 1.18 4.18
CA HIS A 162 11.34 0.67 3.30
C HIS A 162 12.53 0.12 4.10
N ALA A 163 13.01 0.87 5.10
CA ALA A 163 14.09 0.41 5.96
C ALA A 163 13.72 -0.87 6.73
N ALA A 164 12.50 -0.98 7.23
CA ALA A 164 12.02 -2.18 7.90
C ALA A 164 12.00 -3.41 6.97
N LEU A 165 11.54 -3.24 5.72
CA LEU A 165 11.58 -4.30 4.71
C LEU A 165 13.02 -4.73 4.39
N ARG A 166 13.92 -3.76 4.18
CA ARG A 166 15.34 -4.03 3.88
C ARG A 166 16.09 -4.70 5.02
N ALA A 167 15.73 -4.39 6.25
CA ALA A 167 16.29 -5.01 7.45
C ALA A 167 15.62 -6.35 7.81
N TYR A 168 14.61 -6.79 7.04
CA TYR A 168 13.76 -7.96 7.36
C TYR A 168 13.12 -7.86 8.75
N ASN A 169 12.86 -6.64 9.22
CA ASN A 169 12.17 -6.40 10.48
C ASN A 169 10.66 -6.57 10.27
N TRP A 170 10.21 -7.82 10.23
CA TRP A 170 8.84 -8.19 9.90
C TRP A 170 7.80 -7.59 10.86
N ALA A 171 8.15 -7.43 12.13
CA ALA A 171 7.29 -6.78 13.12
C ALA A 171 7.07 -5.30 12.79
N GLU A 172 8.14 -4.56 12.53
CA GLU A 172 8.03 -3.13 12.20
C GLU A 172 7.40 -2.93 10.81
N PHE A 173 7.75 -3.76 9.82
CA PHE A 173 7.13 -3.73 8.50
C PHE A 173 5.62 -3.97 8.61
N ALA A 174 5.21 -5.04 9.31
CA ALA A 174 3.79 -5.35 9.48
C ALA A 174 3.05 -4.25 10.24
N ARG A 175 3.66 -3.65 11.27
CA ARG A 175 3.06 -2.54 12.02
C ARG A 175 2.84 -1.31 11.16
N LEU A 176 3.79 -0.97 10.30
CA LEU A 176 3.72 0.19 9.41
C LEU A 176 2.75 -0.06 8.25
N TYR A 177 2.74 -1.26 7.67
CA TYR A 177 1.91 -1.62 6.52
C TYR A 177 0.45 -1.94 6.90
N ASN A 178 0.25 -2.81 7.91
CA ASN A 178 -1.07 -3.30 8.33
C ASN A 178 -1.66 -2.53 9.53
N GLY A 179 -0.89 -1.61 10.11
CA GLY A 179 -1.31 -0.78 11.25
C GLY A 179 -1.04 -1.40 12.62
N PRO A 180 -1.38 -0.68 13.71
CA PRO A 180 -0.99 -1.03 15.08
C PRO A 180 -1.55 -2.37 15.58
N THR A 181 -2.66 -2.84 14.99
CA THR A 181 -3.31 -4.10 15.35
C THR A 181 -2.76 -5.32 14.59
N TYR A 182 -1.67 -5.18 13.82
CA TYR A 182 -1.11 -6.25 12.98
C TYR A 182 -0.89 -7.59 13.70
N LYS A 183 -0.56 -7.55 15.00
CA LYS A 183 -0.35 -8.75 15.83
C LYS A 183 -1.59 -9.62 15.96
N MET A 184 -2.79 -9.03 15.94
CA MET A 184 -4.05 -9.79 16.01
C MET A 184 -4.17 -10.80 14.87
N ASN A 185 -3.59 -10.46 13.70
CA ASN A 185 -3.59 -11.30 12.50
C ASN A 185 -2.23 -12.01 12.27
N ARG A 186 -1.28 -11.88 13.21
CA ARG A 186 0.06 -12.50 13.19
C ARG A 186 0.84 -12.21 11.90
N TYR A 187 0.71 -11.00 11.36
CA TYR A 187 1.35 -10.63 10.08
C TYR A 187 2.86 -10.78 10.12
N ASP A 188 3.49 -10.38 11.23
CA ASP A 188 4.92 -10.51 11.47
C ASP A 188 5.41 -11.95 11.44
N GLU A 189 4.74 -12.84 12.16
CA GLU A 189 5.10 -14.26 12.20
C GLU A 189 4.89 -14.94 10.85
N LYS A 190 3.79 -14.58 10.14
CA LYS A 190 3.51 -15.08 8.79
C LYS A 190 4.60 -14.64 7.81
N LEU A 191 4.99 -13.36 7.83
CA LEU A 191 6.05 -12.80 6.98
C LEU A 191 7.39 -13.48 7.26
N ALA A 192 7.76 -13.62 8.54
CA ALA A 192 8.99 -14.28 8.95
C ALA A 192 9.04 -15.75 8.49
N SER A 193 7.95 -16.49 8.69
CA SER A 193 7.83 -17.88 8.27
C SER A 193 7.89 -18.04 6.75
N ALA A 194 7.17 -17.19 6.01
CA ALA A 194 7.18 -17.19 4.56
C ALA A 194 8.59 -16.88 4.01
N TYR A 195 9.28 -15.88 4.58
CA TYR A 195 10.65 -15.55 4.19
C TYR A 195 11.61 -16.72 4.40
N ALA A 196 11.56 -17.36 5.57
CA ALA A 196 12.40 -18.53 5.88
C ALA A 196 12.17 -19.68 4.90
N ARG A 197 10.95 -19.88 4.41
CA ARG A 197 10.62 -20.88 3.37
C ARG A 197 11.26 -20.53 2.03
N PHE A 198 11.18 -19.27 1.58
CA PHE A 198 11.71 -18.86 0.28
C PHE A 198 13.24 -18.81 0.25
N VAL A 199 13.91 -18.50 1.37
CA VAL A 199 15.39 -18.56 1.47
C VAL A 199 15.93 -19.97 1.30
N LYS A 200 15.17 -21.01 1.70
CA LYS A 200 15.58 -22.42 1.60
C LYS A 200 15.26 -23.08 0.25
N GLY A 201 14.50 -22.40 -0.63
CA GLY A 201 14.08 -22.94 -1.92
C GLY A 201 15.21 -22.96 -2.97
N PRO A 202 15.03 -23.67 -4.10
CA PRO A 202 16.07 -23.95 -5.10
C PRO A 202 16.60 -22.74 -5.90
N THR A 203 16.27 -21.51 -5.49
CA THR A 203 16.84 -20.28 -6.05
C THR A 203 17.22 -19.35 -4.90
N SER A 204 18.48 -19.40 -4.44
CA SER A 204 19.04 -18.30 -3.65
C SER A 204 20.55 -18.23 -3.77
N PRO A 205 21.10 -17.19 -4.43
CA PRO A 205 22.37 -16.63 -4.00
C PRO A 205 22.19 -16.06 -2.58
N ARG A 206 23.22 -16.21 -1.75
CA ARG A 206 23.26 -15.73 -0.36
C ARG A 206 22.86 -14.23 -0.29
N PRO A 207 22.04 -13.82 0.71
CA PRO A 207 21.72 -12.40 0.89
C PRO A 207 23.00 -11.58 1.11
N PRO A 208 23.10 -10.36 0.54
CA PRO A 208 24.15 -9.43 0.91
C PRO A 208 24.04 -9.11 2.40
N ALA A 209 25.18 -8.95 3.07
CA ALA A 209 25.22 -8.60 4.48
C ALA A 209 24.42 -7.31 4.74
N PRO A 210 23.70 -7.21 5.87
CA PRO A 210 23.06 -5.97 6.26
C PRO A 210 24.10 -4.84 6.27
N PRO A 211 23.74 -3.61 5.84
CA PRO A 211 24.66 -2.49 5.92
C PRO A 211 25.12 -2.32 7.38
N PRO A 212 26.40 -2.00 7.61
CA PRO A 212 26.89 -1.79 8.96
C PRO A 212 26.08 -0.69 9.64
N PRO A 213 25.90 -0.76 10.97
CA PRO A 213 25.21 0.29 11.71
C PRO A 213 25.85 1.65 11.40
N PRO A 214 25.06 2.74 11.31
CA PRO A 214 25.60 4.07 11.12
C PRO A 214 26.65 4.32 12.22
N LYS A 215 27.85 4.73 11.81
CA LYS A 215 28.92 5.07 12.74
C LYS A 215 28.36 6.10 13.73
N PRO A 216 28.60 5.94 15.05
CA PRO A 216 28.10 6.89 16.04
C PRO A 216 28.52 8.30 15.61
N HIS A 217 27.53 9.18 15.41
CA HIS A 217 27.77 10.57 15.09
C HIS A 217 28.52 11.18 16.28
N ARG A 218 29.80 11.50 16.07
CA ARG A 218 30.54 12.39 16.96
C ARG A 218 29.78 13.71 16.97
N PRO A 219 29.36 14.24 18.13
CA PRO A 219 28.64 15.51 18.17
C PRO A 219 29.51 16.59 17.52
N ARG A 220 28.97 17.23 16.46
CA ARG A 220 29.57 18.45 15.91
C ARG A 220 29.45 19.53 16.97
N GLN A 221 30.57 20.16 17.33
CA GLN A 221 30.57 21.42 18.06
C GLN A 221 29.69 22.42 17.31
N VAL A 222 28.68 22.93 18.00
CA VAL A 222 27.86 24.05 17.55
C VAL A 222 28.76 25.27 17.57
N VAL A 223 29.00 25.86 16.40
CA VAL A 223 29.62 27.19 16.30
C VAL A 223 28.48 28.19 16.43
N GLU A 224 28.41 28.89 17.56
CA GLU A 224 27.52 30.03 17.74
C GLU A 224 27.92 31.14 16.77
N VAL A 225 26.99 31.52 15.88
CA VAL A 225 27.11 32.74 15.10
C VAL A 225 26.31 33.82 15.82
N ALA A 226 27.04 34.70 16.52
CA ALA A 226 26.51 35.90 17.15
C ALA A 226 26.07 36.90 16.07
N VAL A 227 24.79 37.26 16.07
CA VAL A 227 24.28 38.41 15.31
C VAL A 227 24.53 39.67 16.15
N LYS A 228 25.48 40.51 15.73
CA LYS A 228 25.63 41.88 16.23
C LYS A 228 24.57 42.76 15.57
N LEU A 229 23.63 43.25 16.38
CA LEU A 229 22.81 44.41 16.07
C LEU A 229 23.66 45.67 16.25
N ASP A 230 23.94 46.34 15.14
CA ASP A 230 24.59 47.64 15.13
C ASP A 230 23.55 48.74 15.37
N ARG A 231 23.87 49.67 16.27
CA ARG A 231 23.12 50.90 16.52
C ARG A 231 23.98 52.06 16.04
N GLY A 232 23.55 52.71 14.96
CA GLY A 232 23.34 54.16 14.99
C GLY A 232 24.03 55.05 13.95
N GLN A 233 23.32 56.17 13.73
CA GLN A 233 23.69 57.47 13.11
C GLN A 233 23.54 57.53 11.57
N ALA A 234 22.85 58.52 10.98
CA ALA A 234 22.35 59.82 11.46
C ALA A 234 20.92 60.10 10.95
#